data_AF-A0A1L7RGQ3-F1
#
_entry.id   AF-A0A1L7RGQ3-F1
#
_cell.length_a   1.000
_cell.length_b   1.000
_cell.length_c   1.000
_cell.angle_alpha   90.00
_cell.angle_beta   90.00
_cell.angle_gamma   90.00
#
_symmetry.space_group_name_H-M   'P 1'
#
loop_
_entity.id
_entity.type
_entity.pdbx_description
1 polymer ?
#
loop_
_entity_poly.entity_id
_entity_poly.type
_entity_poly.pdbx_seq_one_letter_code
_entity_poly.pdbx_strand_id
1 'polypeptide(L)'
;MRERMSPALTRVEPEIYHEGPGGILRLLQPLPETTRHVLVVGHEPTVSVLAHMLHDTVDDLANQVSFGIPTATALLLQVPVNWAGLGPQTAHLNEIVTAPR
;
A
#
# COMPACT_ATOMS: atom_id res chain seq x y z
N MET A 1 -6.21 11.43 22.41
CA MET A 1 -6.88 11.89 21.18
C MET A 1 -5.88 11.71 20.05
N ARG A 2 -6.09 10.75 19.14
CA ARG A 2 -5.20 10.60 17.97
C ARG A 2 -5.52 11.76 17.03
N GLU A 3 -4.53 12.59 16.70
CA GLU A 3 -4.72 13.67 15.73
C GLU A 3 -5.18 13.07 14.40
N ARG A 4 -6.22 13.66 13.79
CA ARG A 4 -6.63 13.28 12.44
C ARG A 4 -5.52 13.68 11.48
N MET A 5 -4.91 12.70 10.83
CA MET A 5 -4.00 12.97 9.73
C MET A 5 -4.82 13.52 8.54
N SER A 6 -4.45 14.71 8.05
CA SER A 6 -4.93 15.26 6.79
C SER A 6 -3.82 15.12 5.74
N PRO A 7 -4.15 14.71 4.50
CA PRO A 7 -3.16 14.67 3.44
C PRO A 7 -2.75 16.10 3.06
N ALA A 8 -1.43 16.36 3.02
CA ALA A 8 -0.90 17.63 2.52
C ALA A 8 -1.12 17.79 1.00
N LEU A 9 -1.18 16.67 0.27
CA LEU A 9 -1.44 16.62 -1.16
C LEU A 9 -2.35 15.41 -1.46
N THR A 10 -3.36 15.63 -2.31
CA THR A 10 -4.21 14.56 -2.84
C THR A 10 -4.11 14.56 -4.36
N ARG A 11 -3.90 13.38 -4.94
CA ARG A 11 -3.85 13.17 -6.39
C ARG A 11 -4.83 12.07 -6.77
N VAL A 12 -5.48 12.23 -7.92
CA VAL A 12 -6.38 11.23 -8.49
C VAL A 12 -5.71 10.73 -9.77
N GLU A 13 -5.26 9.48 -9.75
CA GLU A 13 -4.46 8.88 -10.82
C GLU A 13 -5.24 7.71 -11.45
N PRO A 14 -5.58 7.78 -12.75
CA PRO A 14 -6.29 6.71 -13.45
C PRO A 14 -5.58 5.36 -13.41
N GLU A 15 -4.25 5.35 -13.32
CA GLU A 15 -3.40 4.16 -13.29
C GLU A 15 -3.72 3.27 -12.09
N ILE A 16 -4.19 3.85 -10.98
CA ILE A 16 -4.65 3.10 -9.80
C ILE A 16 -5.81 2.16 -10.18
N TYR A 17 -6.66 2.59 -11.11
CA TYR A 17 -7.80 1.80 -11.61
C TYR A 17 -7.42 0.88 -12.77
N HIS A 18 -6.56 1.33 -13.67
CA HIS A 18 -6.36 0.68 -14.96
C HIS A 18 -5.10 -0.18 -15.08
N GLU A 19 -4.05 0.10 -14.30
CA GLU A 19 -2.71 -0.48 -14.53
C GLU A 19 -2.29 -1.53 -13.49
N GLY A 20 -3.16 -1.84 -12.53
CA GLY A 20 -2.88 -2.85 -11.50
C GLY A 20 -1.71 -2.48 -10.58
N PRO A 21 -1.11 -3.47 -9.88
CA PRO A 21 -0.12 -3.21 -8.83
C PRO A 21 1.16 -2.56 -9.38
N GLY A 22 1.57 -2.94 -10.59
CA GLY A 22 2.74 -2.36 -11.25
C GLY A 22 2.54 -0.88 -11.61
N GLY A 23 1.33 -0.47 -12.00
CA GLY A 23 1.01 0.95 -12.24
C GLY A 23 1.12 1.78 -10.97
N ILE A 24 0.55 1.29 -9.87
CA ILE A 24 0.67 1.95 -8.57
C ILE A 24 2.14 2.07 -8.15
N LEU A 25 2.93 1.01 -8.33
CA LEU A 25 4.36 1.05 -8.00
C LEU A 25 5.10 2.15 -8.78
N ARG A 26 4.79 2.34 -10.07
CA ARG A 26 5.37 3.41 -10.90
C ARG A 26 4.92 4.81 -10.47
N LEU A 27 3.75 4.96 -9.86
CA LEU A 27 3.33 6.24 -9.26
C LEU A 27 4.08 6.54 -7.96
N LEU A 28 4.44 5.51 -7.20
CA LEU A 28 5.13 5.66 -5.91
C LEU A 28 6.62 5.92 -6.08
N GLN A 29 7.31 5.24 -6.99
CA GLN A 29 8.76 5.32 -7.16
C GLN A 29 9.34 6.74 -7.36
N PRO A 30 8.67 7.66 -8.10
CA PRO A 30 9.15 9.03 -8.31
C PRO A 30 8.91 9.97 -7.12
N LEU A 31 8.28 9.52 -6.03
CA LEU A 31 7.96 10.40 -4.91
C LEU A 31 9.24 10.92 -4.22
N PRO A 32 9.24 12.18 -3.76
CA PRO A 32 10.37 12.73 -3.00
C PRO A 32 10.65 11.93 -1.73
N GLU A 33 11.92 11.77 -1.36
CA GLU A 33 12.32 11.11 -0.09
C GLU A 33 11.79 11.84 1.16
N THR A 34 11.41 13.11 1.01
CA THR A 34 10.75 13.90 2.07
C THR A 34 9.31 13.47 2.33
N THR A 35 8.67 12.74 1.41
CA THR A 35 7.35 12.14 1.61
C THR A 35 7.45 10.97 2.58
N ARG A 36 6.99 11.17 3.82
CA ARG A 36 7.09 10.15 4.89
C ARG A 36 5.99 9.11 4.85
N HIS A 37 4.79 9.49 4.43
CA HIS A 37 3.61 8.63 4.42
C HIS A 37 2.82 8.85 3.14
N VAL A 38 2.32 7.75 2.59
CA VAL A 38 1.44 7.75 1.42
C VAL A 38 0.26 6.86 1.74
N LEU A 39 -0.94 7.35 1.46
CA LEU A 39 -2.16 6.55 1.47
C LEU A 39 -2.57 6.30 0.03
N VAL A 40 -2.58 5.02 -0.38
CA VAL A 40 -3.13 4.60 -1.66
C VAL A 40 -4.55 4.10 -1.43
N VAL A 41 -5.52 4.70 -2.12
CA VAL A 41 -6.92 4.25 -2.11
C VAL A 41 -7.22 3.67 -3.48
N GLY A 42 -7.44 2.36 -3.54
CA GLY A 42 -7.67 1.62 -4.78
C GLY A 42 -8.73 0.54 -4.62
N HIS A 43 -8.65 -0.47 -5.47
CA HIS A 43 -9.64 -1.54 -5.58
C HIS A 43 -8.98 -2.91 -5.38
N GLU A 44 -9.76 -3.87 -4.93
CA GLU A 44 -9.40 -5.27 -5.07
C GLU A 44 -9.48 -5.72 -6.53
N PRO A 45 -8.62 -6.66 -6.97
CA PRO A 45 -7.57 -7.33 -6.20
C PRO A 45 -6.26 -6.52 -6.15
N THR A 46 -6.19 -5.37 -6.82
CA THR A 46 -4.94 -4.61 -7.00
C THR A 46 -4.27 -4.25 -5.68
N VAL A 47 -5.03 -3.84 -4.66
CA VAL A 47 -4.49 -3.41 -3.36
C VAL A 47 -3.86 -4.58 -2.61
N SER A 48 -4.58 -5.70 -2.44
CA SER A 48 -4.03 -6.90 -1.79
C SER A 48 -2.83 -7.49 -2.53
N VAL A 49 -2.88 -7.54 -3.87
CA VAL A 49 -1.76 -8.02 -4.69
C VAL A 49 -0.54 -7.13 -4.55
N LEU A 50 -0.71 -5.79 -4.52
CA LEU A 50 0.41 -4.87 -4.31
C LEU A 50 1.05 -5.10 -2.93
N ALA A 51 0.25 -5.19 -1.87
CA ALA A 51 0.78 -5.41 -0.53
C ALA A 51 1.51 -6.75 -0.42
N HIS A 52 0.95 -7.82 -0.99
CA HIS A 52 1.58 -9.14 -1.03
C HIS A 52 2.90 -9.12 -1.83
N MET A 53 2.94 -8.43 -2.97
CA MET A 53 4.15 -8.27 -3.78
C MET A 53 5.26 -7.54 -3.02
N LEU A 54 4.93 -6.47 -2.30
CA LEU A 54 5.90 -5.64 -1.60
C LEU A 54 6.43 -6.29 -0.32
N HIS A 55 5.66 -7.18 0.30
CA HIS A 55 6.02 -7.80 1.57
C HIS A 55 7.25 -8.71 1.46
N ASP A 56 8.20 -8.51 2.36
CA ASP A 56 9.51 -9.15 2.41
C ASP A 56 9.54 -10.56 3.02
N THR A 57 8.44 -10.99 3.63
CA THR A 57 8.38 -12.23 4.42
C THR A 57 7.23 -13.12 3.94
N VAL A 58 7.34 -14.43 4.18
CA VAL A 58 6.25 -15.40 3.97
C VAL A 58 5.73 -15.81 5.33
N ASP A 59 4.67 -15.14 5.78
CA ASP A 59 4.04 -15.35 7.08
C ASP A 59 2.51 -15.40 6.99
N ASP A 60 1.84 -15.44 8.14
CA ASP A 60 0.38 -15.49 8.20
C ASP A 60 -0.28 -14.25 7.60
N LEU A 61 0.35 -13.07 7.69
CA LEU A 61 -0.16 -11.85 7.07
C LEU A 61 -0.07 -11.95 5.54
N ALA A 62 1.07 -12.42 5.02
CA ALA A 62 1.25 -12.71 3.60
C ALA A 62 0.16 -13.64 3.06
N ASN A 63 -0.11 -14.73 3.79
CA ASN A 63 -1.16 -15.69 3.48
C ASN A 63 -2.54 -15.04 3.52
N GLN A 64 -2.85 -14.26 4.56
CA GLN A 64 -4.14 -13.62 4.73
C GLN A 64 -4.44 -12.65 3.59
N VAL A 65 -3.50 -11.80 3.20
CA VAL A 65 -3.72 -10.84 2.09
C VAL A 65 -3.78 -11.53 0.73
N SER A 66 -3.18 -12.72 0.56
CA SER A 66 -3.22 -13.45 -0.70
C SER A 66 -4.63 -13.90 -1.12
N PHE A 67 -5.57 -14.00 -0.16
CA PHE A 67 -6.97 -14.30 -0.41
C PHE A 67 -7.82 -13.06 -0.72
N GLY A 68 -7.22 -11.87 -0.76
CA GLY A 68 -7.90 -10.59 -0.91
C GLY A 68 -8.39 -10.00 0.41
N ILE A 69 -8.93 -8.78 0.35
CA ILE A 69 -9.40 -8.04 1.52
C ILE A 69 -10.83 -7.48 1.35
N PRO A 70 -11.63 -7.38 2.43
CA PRO A 70 -12.90 -6.69 2.38
C PRO A 70 -12.75 -5.20 2.04
N THR A 71 -13.84 -4.58 1.60
CA THR A 71 -13.91 -3.12 1.43
C THR A 71 -13.57 -2.40 2.74
N ALA A 72 -12.99 -1.19 2.61
CA ALA A 72 -12.55 -0.38 3.74
C ALA A 72 -11.54 -1.08 4.67
N THR A 73 -10.71 -1.98 4.12
CA THR A 73 -9.54 -2.54 4.80
C THR A 73 -8.29 -1.75 4.41
N ALA A 74 -7.47 -1.42 5.39
CA ALA A 74 -6.15 -0.80 5.19
C ALA A 74 -5.04 -1.82 5.50
N LEU A 75 -4.03 -1.85 4.62
CA LEU A 75 -2.82 -2.65 4.78
C LEU A 75 -1.69 -1.68 5.13
N LEU A 76 -1.15 -1.78 6.34
CA LEU A 76 -0.09 -0.88 6.82
C LEU A 76 1.27 -1.50 6.51
N LEU A 77 1.98 -0.90 5.56
CA LEU A 77 3.33 -1.31 5.21
C LEU A 77 4.38 -0.36 5.80
N GLN A 78 5.43 -0.93 6.39
CA GLN A 78 6.67 -0.24 6.66
C GLN A 78 7.56 -0.33 5.42
N VAL A 79 8.02 0.82 4.94
CA VAL A 79 8.90 0.92 3.77
C VAL A 79 10.29 1.40 4.25
N PRO A 80 11.27 0.50 4.46
CA PRO A 80 12.61 0.86 4.91
C PRO A 80 13.51 1.41 3.81
N VAL A 81 13.09 1.33 2.55
CA VAL A 81 13.80 1.84 1.37
C VAL A 81 13.31 3.23 0.96
N ASN A 82 14.10 3.95 0.18
CA ASN A 82 13.61 5.16 -0.49
C ASN A 82 12.56 4.77 -1.54
N TRP A 83 11.65 5.69 -1.88
CA TRP A 83 10.58 5.43 -2.85
C TRP A 83 11.10 4.88 -4.18
N ALA A 84 12.20 5.41 -4.71
CA ALA A 84 12.83 4.94 -5.93
C ALA A 84 13.33 3.48 -5.87
N GLY A 85 13.61 2.98 -4.65
CA GLY A 85 14.00 1.59 -4.39
C GLY A 85 12.82 0.68 -4.04
N LEU A 86 11.59 1.20 -3.94
CA LEU A 86 10.41 0.39 -3.66
C LEU A 86 10.16 -0.58 -4.82
N GLY A 87 10.04 -1.85 -4.45
CA GLY A 87 9.81 -2.97 -5.37
C GLY A 87 9.39 -4.25 -4.63
N PRO A 88 9.33 -5.38 -5.32
CA PRO A 88 8.96 -6.64 -4.70
C PRO A 88 9.85 -6.96 -3.49
N GLN A 89 9.25 -7.41 -2.39
CA GLN A 89 9.95 -7.83 -1.18
C GLN A 89 10.87 -6.76 -0.55
N THR A 90 10.49 -5.48 -0.68
CA THR A 90 11.26 -4.34 -0.12
C THR A 90 10.53 -3.60 1.00
N ALA A 91 9.33 -4.05 1.38
CA ALA A 91 8.52 -3.48 2.45
C ALA A 91 8.01 -4.60 3.37
N HIS A 92 7.49 -4.22 4.53
CA HIS A 92 6.98 -5.17 5.51
C HIS A 92 5.53 -4.83 5.87
N LEU A 93 4.61 -5.78 5.71
CA LEU A 93 3.21 -5.63 6.13
C LEU A 93 3.13 -5.83 7.65
N ASN A 94 2.87 -4.76 8.40
CA ASN A 94 2.80 -4.81 9.86
C ASN A 94 1.40 -5.17 10.36
N GLU A 95 0.37 -4.65 9.71
CA GLU A 95 -1.00 -4.67 10.24
C GLU A 95 -2.04 -4.65 9.12
N ILE A 96 -3.13 -5.37 9.34
CA ILE A 96 -4.35 -5.34 8.52
C ILE A 96 -5.46 -4.73 9.37
N VAL A 97 -5.90 -3.53 9.02
CA VAL A 97 -6.93 -2.79 9.75
C VAL A 97 -8.24 -2.87 8.98
N THR A 98 -9.21 -3.59 9.51
CA THR A 98 -10.56 -3.69 8.92
C THR A 98 -11.51 -2.71 9.60
N ALA A 99 -12.43 -2.12 8.82
CA ALA A 99 -13.51 -1.33 9.39
C ALA A 99 -14.35 -2.18 10.38
N PRO A 100 -14.76 -1.61 11.53
CA PRO A 100 -15.70 -2.28 12.41
C PRO A 100 -17.01 -2.54 11.66
N ARG A 101 -17.64 -3.68 11.95
CA ARG A 101 -18.97 -4.04 11.42
C ARG A 101 -20.07 -3.21 12.05
#